data_AF-A0A5N5TFA4-F1
#
_entry.id   AF-A0A5N5TFA4-F1
#
_cell.length_a   1.000
_cell.length_b   1.000
_cell.length_c   1.000
_cell.angle_alpha   90.00
_cell.angle_beta   90.00
_cell.angle_gamma   90.00
#
_symmetry.space_group_name_H-M   'P 1'
#
loop_
_entity.id
_entity.type
_entity.pdbx_description
1 polymer ?
#
loop_
_entity_poly.entity_id
_entity_poly.type
_entity_poly.pdbx_seq_one_letter_code
_entity_poly.pdbx_strand_id
1 'polypeptide(L)'
;KEFNADTFVQIHQATGLGKLETLRDDLGVYLKILRSAMIDLINKDYADFVNLSTNLTGLDRLIEALKTPLGQLREEVLTVEQLLSEAIESVSSDLTRRHTINQQKALLHRLNQVSIRLDRLETLLNSKGSGSAAYSTDCSGATNDLVDRIATEVNHLNFLVAQCEGASLLNLFKPRVEAVCSFVEVGLERGLREGIQGADKQLLIRTLRTYASLGTIDHAHQQVRTIVRSHLEEVISDHALKSDPRGLHGMFEKALATVKKVCDPLLAVSLGNGHDVVPGYSFLECSVWPEIVLALETRTSHIFNPGNPSAFHE
;
A
#
# COMPACT_ATOMS: atom_id res chain seq x y z
N LYS A 1 -43.14 -86.89 -12.25
CA LYS A 1 -43.98 -87.77 -11.38
C LYS A 1 -43.09 -88.90 -10.92
N GLU A 2 -42.78 -88.96 -9.64
CA GLU A 2 -41.88 -89.97 -9.05
C GLU A 2 -42.49 -91.37 -9.19
N PHE A 3 -41.68 -92.32 -9.63
CA PHE A 3 -42.05 -93.73 -9.64
C PHE A 3 -42.07 -94.25 -8.21
N ASN A 4 -43.20 -94.78 -7.75
CA ASN A 4 -43.27 -95.47 -6.47
C ASN A 4 -43.62 -96.94 -6.73
N ALA A 5 -42.65 -97.81 -6.46
CA ALA A 5 -42.68 -99.24 -6.72
C ALA A 5 -43.82 -99.95 -5.97
N ASP A 6 -44.14 -99.50 -4.76
CA ASP A 6 -45.16 -100.14 -3.92
C ASP A 6 -46.57 -99.89 -4.46
N THR A 7 -46.87 -98.65 -4.89
CA THR A 7 -48.13 -98.33 -5.57
C THR A 7 -48.26 -99.02 -6.93
N PHE A 8 -47.15 -99.20 -7.66
CA PHE A 8 -47.16 -99.86 -8.96
C PHE A 8 -47.51 -101.34 -8.85
N VAL A 9 -46.92 -102.05 -7.88
CA VAL A 9 -47.22 -103.46 -7.62
C VAL A 9 -48.64 -103.64 -7.08
N GLN A 10 -49.11 -102.72 -6.22
CA GLN A 10 -50.48 -102.75 -5.68
C GLN A 10 -51.55 -102.57 -6.76
N ILE A 11 -51.35 -101.65 -7.71
CA ILE A 11 -52.30 -101.46 -8.84
C ILE A 11 -52.37 -102.72 -9.70
N HIS A 12 -51.23 -103.36 -10.00
CA HIS A 12 -51.20 -104.59 -10.79
C HIS A 12 -51.80 -105.80 -10.07
N GLN A 13 -51.68 -105.89 -8.73
CA GLN A 13 -52.35 -106.92 -7.94
C GLN A 13 -53.87 -106.68 -7.83
N ALA A 14 -54.32 -105.42 -7.71
CA ALA A 14 -55.74 -105.09 -7.55
C ALA A 14 -56.57 -105.27 -8.84
N THR A 15 -55.95 -105.20 -10.02
CA THR A 15 -56.67 -105.20 -11.31
C THR A 15 -56.84 -106.60 -11.93
N GLY A 16 -56.34 -107.67 -11.30
CA GLY A 16 -56.58 -109.06 -11.73
C GLY A 16 -56.00 -109.48 -13.10
N LEU A 17 -55.30 -108.60 -13.80
CA LEU A 17 -54.63 -108.84 -15.09
C LEU A 17 -53.21 -109.36 -14.88
N GLY A 18 -53.11 -110.52 -14.23
CA GLY A 18 -51.85 -111.21 -13.94
C GLY A 18 -51.31 -111.99 -15.14
N LYS A 19 -50.59 -111.32 -16.03
CA LYS A 19 -49.52 -111.97 -16.81
C LYS A 19 -48.22 -111.24 -16.51
N LEU A 20 -47.24 -111.98 -15.99
CA LEU A 20 -45.92 -111.45 -15.64
C LEU A 20 -45.23 -110.74 -16.83
N GLU A 21 -45.63 -111.09 -18.05
CA GLU A 21 -45.16 -110.49 -19.29
C GLU A 21 -45.59 -109.03 -19.45
N THR A 22 -46.81 -108.65 -19.08
CA THR A 22 -47.27 -107.25 -19.22
C THR A 22 -46.58 -106.32 -18.21
N LEU A 23 -46.34 -106.80 -16.98
CA LEU A 23 -45.57 -106.10 -15.96
C LEU A 23 -44.11 -105.88 -16.40
N ARG A 24 -43.49 -106.90 -16.99
CA ARG A 24 -42.13 -106.82 -17.56
C ARG A 24 -42.08 -105.77 -18.67
N ASP A 25 -43.09 -105.75 -19.54
CA ASP A 25 -43.14 -104.82 -20.66
C ASP A 25 -43.36 -103.38 -20.18
N ASP A 26 -44.22 -103.15 -19.19
CA ASP A 26 -44.45 -101.82 -18.57
C ASP A 26 -43.20 -101.31 -17.82
N LEU A 27 -42.49 -102.16 -17.07
CA LEU A 27 -41.19 -101.83 -16.48
C LEU A 27 -40.13 -101.53 -17.54
N GLY A 28 -40.14 -102.26 -18.67
CA GLY A 28 -39.27 -102.01 -19.80
C GLY A 28 -39.54 -100.66 -20.48
N VAL A 29 -40.82 -100.27 -20.60
CA VAL A 29 -41.23 -98.94 -21.07
C VAL A 29 -40.80 -97.86 -20.09
N TYR A 30 -40.99 -98.07 -18.78
CA TYR A 30 -40.56 -97.10 -17.77
C TYR A 30 -39.05 -96.90 -17.76
N LEU A 31 -38.27 -97.98 -17.89
CA LEU A 31 -36.81 -97.92 -18.01
C LEU A 31 -36.39 -97.15 -19.27
N LYS A 32 -37.07 -97.37 -20.42
CA LYS A 32 -36.82 -96.60 -21.65
C LYS A 32 -37.14 -95.11 -21.47
N ILE A 33 -38.25 -94.77 -20.84
CA ILE A 33 -38.64 -93.38 -20.55
C ILE A 33 -37.61 -92.72 -19.61
N LEU A 34 -37.22 -93.42 -18.55
CA LEU A 34 -36.21 -92.93 -17.61
C LEU A 34 -34.87 -92.70 -18.31
N ARG A 35 -34.46 -93.63 -19.19
CA ARG A 35 -33.22 -93.51 -19.96
C ARG A 35 -33.29 -92.36 -20.96
N SER A 36 -34.42 -92.16 -21.63
CA SER A 36 -34.64 -91.00 -22.51
C SER A 36 -34.57 -89.70 -21.72
N ALA A 37 -35.32 -89.59 -20.61
CA ALA A 37 -35.35 -88.40 -19.78
C ALA A 37 -33.97 -88.06 -19.19
N MET A 38 -33.18 -89.07 -18.82
CA MET A 38 -31.80 -88.88 -18.38
C MET A 38 -30.92 -88.34 -19.51
N ILE A 39 -31.02 -88.91 -20.71
CA ILE A 39 -30.27 -88.43 -21.89
C ILE A 39 -30.69 -87.00 -22.24
N ASP A 40 -31.98 -86.69 -22.18
CA ASP A 40 -32.51 -85.36 -22.48
C ASP A 40 -32.06 -84.33 -21.45
N LEU A 41 -32.02 -84.70 -20.16
CA LEU A 41 -31.50 -83.83 -19.09
C LEU A 41 -30.00 -83.58 -19.27
N ILE A 42 -29.21 -84.62 -19.54
CA ILE A 42 -27.77 -84.50 -19.78
C ILE A 42 -27.49 -83.64 -21.02
N ASN A 43 -28.24 -83.84 -22.10
CA ASN A 43 -28.05 -83.07 -23.33
C ASN A 43 -28.45 -81.60 -23.14
N LYS A 44 -29.51 -81.34 -22.38
CA LYS A 44 -29.92 -79.98 -22.02
C LYS A 44 -28.85 -79.28 -21.18
N ASP A 45 -28.43 -79.92 -20.09
CA ASP A 45 -27.40 -79.36 -19.21
C ASP A 45 -26.07 -79.20 -19.95
N TYR A 46 -25.73 -80.11 -20.87
CA TYR A 46 -24.55 -79.99 -21.73
C TYR A 46 -24.64 -78.80 -22.68
N ALA A 47 -25.79 -78.59 -23.34
CA ALA A 47 -26.00 -77.44 -24.22
C ALA A 47 -25.91 -76.11 -23.43
N ASP A 48 -26.50 -76.06 -22.25
CA ASP A 48 -26.44 -74.88 -21.38
C ASP A 48 -25.00 -74.62 -20.90
N PHE A 49 -24.25 -75.65 -20.53
CA PHE A 49 -22.85 -75.52 -20.10
C PHE A 49 -21.93 -75.07 -21.25
N VAL A 50 -22.12 -75.63 -22.45
CA VAL A 50 -21.35 -75.25 -23.64
C VAL A 50 -21.65 -73.81 -24.06
N ASN A 51 -22.93 -73.40 -24.03
CA ASN A 51 -23.32 -72.02 -24.32
C ASN A 51 -22.76 -71.03 -23.30
N LEU A 52 -22.77 -71.39 -22.00
CA LEU A 52 -22.17 -70.54 -20.97
C LEU A 52 -20.64 -70.45 -21.16
N SER A 53 -19.95 -71.56 -21.46
CA SER A 53 -18.50 -71.56 -21.67
C SER A 53 -18.09 -70.76 -22.90
N THR A 54 -18.83 -70.87 -24.00
CA THR A 54 -18.58 -70.10 -25.23
C THR A 54 -18.86 -68.61 -25.03
N ASN A 55 -19.90 -68.24 -24.27
CA ASN A 55 -20.17 -66.83 -23.95
C ASN A 55 -19.13 -66.25 -22.98
N LEU A 56 -18.69 -67.01 -21.97
CA LEU A 56 -17.68 -66.56 -21.01
C LEU A 56 -16.33 -66.31 -21.72
N THR A 57 -15.91 -67.24 -22.57
CA THR A 57 -14.69 -67.07 -23.38
C THR A 57 -14.81 -65.94 -24.41
N GLY A 58 -16.01 -65.68 -24.93
CA GLY A 58 -16.29 -64.50 -25.74
C GLY A 58 -16.19 -63.18 -24.95
N LEU A 59 -16.65 -63.19 -23.70
CA LEU A 59 -16.57 -62.04 -22.79
C LEU A 59 -15.12 -61.70 -22.45
N ASP A 60 -14.27 -62.69 -22.16
CA ASP A 60 -12.84 -62.46 -21.89
C ASP A 60 -12.14 -61.75 -23.05
N ARG A 61 -12.48 -62.12 -24.30
CA ARG A 61 -11.97 -61.43 -25.49
C ARG A 61 -12.46 -59.98 -25.59
N LEU A 62 -13.72 -59.71 -25.26
CA LEU A 62 -14.26 -58.35 -25.24
C LEU A 62 -13.64 -57.49 -24.13
N ILE A 63 -13.37 -58.08 -22.96
CA ILE A 63 -12.71 -57.42 -21.84
C ILE A 63 -11.27 -57.04 -22.22
N GLU A 64 -10.50 -57.96 -22.81
CA GLU A 64 -9.13 -57.64 -23.27
C GLU A 64 -9.14 -56.63 -24.42
N ALA A 65 -10.13 -56.68 -25.32
CA ALA A 65 -10.32 -55.69 -26.37
C ALA A 65 -10.69 -54.29 -25.85
N LEU A 66 -11.32 -54.17 -24.68
CA LEU A 66 -11.65 -52.89 -24.03
C LEU A 66 -10.52 -52.39 -23.11
N LYS A 67 -9.79 -53.29 -22.46
CA LYS A 67 -8.71 -52.96 -21.53
C LYS A 67 -7.57 -52.20 -22.21
N THR A 68 -7.25 -52.58 -23.44
CA THR A 68 -6.20 -51.95 -24.24
C THR A 68 -6.51 -50.48 -24.61
N PRO A 69 -7.66 -50.13 -25.22
CA PRO A 69 -8.00 -48.72 -25.51
C PRO A 69 -8.25 -47.90 -24.24
N LEU A 70 -8.77 -48.49 -23.15
CA LEU A 70 -8.87 -47.77 -21.86
C LEU A 70 -7.49 -47.46 -21.26
N GLY A 71 -6.53 -48.37 -21.41
CA GLY A 71 -5.15 -48.13 -21.02
C GLY A 71 -4.51 -46.99 -21.81
N GLN A 72 -4.70 -46.99 -23.13
CA GLN A 72 -4.22 -45.92 -24.02
C GLN A 72 -4.87 -44.58 -23.68
N LEU A 73 -6.19 -44.53 -23.51
CA LEU A 73 -6.90 -43.31 -23.11
C LEU A 73 -6.39 -42.78 -21.78
N ARG A 74 -6.13 -43.65 -20.81
CA ARG A 74 -5.56 -43.24 -19.52
C ARG A 74 -4.18 -42.61 -19.70
N GLU A 75 -3.33 -43.19 -20.54
CA GLU A 75 -2.00 -42.65 -20.83
C GLU A 75 -2.08 -41.31 -21.57
N GLU A 76 -2.98 -41.17 -22.55
CA GLU A 76 -3.27 -39.90 -23.21
C GLU A 76 -3.74 -38.83 -22.21
N VAL A 77 -4.67 -39.16 -21.30
CA VAL A 77 -5.12 -38.22 -20.26
C VAL A 77 -3.98 -37.80 -19.35
N LEU A 78 -3.12 -38.73 -18.92
CA LEU A 78 -1.96 -38.40 -18.08
C LEU A 78 -0.95 -37.50 -18.81
N THR A 79 -0.71 -37.75 -20.10
CA THR A 79 0.18 -36.90 -20.90
C THR A 79 -0.40 -35.50 -21.08
N VAL A 80 -1.72 -35.38 -21.31
CA VAL A 80 -2.41 -34.08 -21.36
C VAL A 80 -2.37 -33.37 -20.00
N GLU A 81 -2.55 -34.08 -18.90
CA GLU A 81 -2.45 -33.52 -17.54
C GLU A 81 -1.05 -32.97 -17.27
N GLN A 82 0.00 -33.70 -17.69
CA GLN A 82 1.38 -33.24 -17.57
C GLN A 82 1.64 -32.00 -18.42
N LEU A 83 1.26 -32.02 -19.70
CA LEU A 83 1.41 -30.87 -20.60
C LEU A 83 0.66 -29.63 -20.08
N LEU A 84 -0.53 -29.83 -19.52
CA LEU A 84 -1.32 -28.76 -18.91
C LEU A 84 -0.62 -28.21 -17.67
N SER A 85 -0.06 -29.07 -16.82
CA SER A 85 0.68 -28.65 -15.63
C SER A 85 1.92 -27.84 -16.00
N GLU A 86 2.70 -28.30 -16.98
CA GLU A 86 3.87 -27.58 -17.51
C GLU A 86 3.46 -26.23 -18.12
N ALA A 87 2.34 -26.18 -18.87
CA ALA A 87 1.81 -24.94 -19.42
C ALA A 87 1.36 -23.96 -18.32
N ILE A 88 0.70 -24.45 -17.26
CA ILE A 88 0.29 -23.63 -16.12
C ILE A 88 1.51 -23.06 -15.40
N GLU A 89 2.53 -23.87 -15.15
CA GLU A 89 3.77 -23.42 -14.51
C GLU A 89 4.47 -22.36 -15.36
N SER A 90 4.61 -22.60 -16.67
CA SER A 90 5.17 -21.64 -17.62
C SER A 90 4.41 -20.31 -17.61
N VAL A 91 3.07 -20.34 -17.73
CA VAL A 91 2.22 -19.15 -17.68
C VAL A 91 2.33 -18.42 -16.34
N SER A 92 2.40 -19.15 -15.23
CA SER A 92 2.56 -18.56 -13.90
C SER A 92 3.92 -17.84 -13.76
N SER A 93 4.98 -18.42 -14.30
CA SER A 93 6.32 -17.83 -14.31
C SER A 93 6.36 -16.57 -15.19
N ASP A 94 5.67 -16.59 -16.33
CA ASP A 94 5.55 -15.43 -17.21
C ASP A 94 4.70 -14.31 -16.58
N LEU A 95 3.63 -14.64 -15.86
CA LEU A 95 2.82 -13.67 -15.14
C LEU A 95 3.60 -13.01 -14.01
N THR A 96 4.37 -13.78 -13.22
CA THR A 96 5.22 -13.21 -12.17
C THR A 96 6.32 -12.32 -12.76
N ARG A 97 6.95 -12.74 -13.86
CA ARG A 97 7.92 -11.92 -14.60
C ARG A 97 7.29 -10.64 -15.16
N ARG A 98 6.08 -10.70 -15.72
CA ARG A 98 5.35 -9.51 -16.17
C ARG A 98 5.02 -8.58 -15.02
N HIS A 99 4.66 -9.13 -13.87
CA HIS A 99 4.35 -8.34 -12.68
C HIS A 99 5.58 -7.56 -12.20
N THR A 100 6.76 -8.20 -12.10
CA THR A 100 8.00 -7.51 -11.70
C THR A 100 8.43 -6.44 -12.70
N ILE A 101 8.32 -6.72 -14.00
CA ILE A 101 8.61 -5.72 -15.05
C ILE A 101 7.64 -4.52 -14.94
N ASN A 102 6.35 -4.77 -14.70
CA ASN A 102 5.36 -3.69 -14.55
C ASN A 102 5.63 -2.85 -13.30
N GLN A 103 6.04 -3.46 -12.19
CA GLN A 103 6.46 -2.72 -10.98
C GLN A 103 7.68 -1.84 -11.26
N GLN A 104 8.72 -2.38 -11.92
CA GLN A 104 9.90 -1.62 -12.30
C GLN A 104 9.56 -0.48 -13.27
N LYS A 105 8.70 -0.73 -14.26
CA LYS A 105 8.21 0.29 -15.19
C LYS A 105 7.43 1.39 -14.48
N ALA A 106 6.59 1.05 -13.51
CA ALA A 106 5.85 2.03 -12.71
C ALA A 106 6.80 2.91 -11.88
N LEU A 107 7.82 2.31 -11.26
CA LEU A 107 8.86 3.05 -10.54
C LEU A 107 9.64 3.99 -11.47
N LEU A 108 10.08 3.50 -12.63
CA LEU A 108 10.78 4.33 -13.63
C LEU A 108 9.91 5.48 -14.14
N HIS A 109 8.62 5.24 -14.37
CA HIS A 109 7.69 6.29 -14.78
C HIS A 109 7.54 7.37 -13.71
N ARG A 110 7.47 6.98 -12.43
CA ARG A 110 7.44 7.93 -11.31
C ARG A 110 8.74 8.71 -11.19
N LEU A 111 9.90 8.06 -11.32
CA LEU A 111 11.19 8.75 -11.32
C LEU A 111 11.34 9.72 -12.50
N ASN A 112 10.83 9.35 -13.68
CA ASN A 112 10.79 10.24 -14.83
C ASN A 112 9.89 11.46 -14.55
N GLN A 113 8.73 11.24 -13.93
CA GLN A 113 7.88 12.35 -13.48
C GLN A 113 8.62 13.26 -12.50
N VAL A 114 9.34 12.71 -11.52
CA VAL A 114 10.18 13.48 -10.60
C VAL A 114 11.21 14.31 -11.38
N SER A 115 11.92 13.71 -12.35
CA SER A 115 12.90 14.42 -13.18
C SER A 115 12.27 15.57 -13.97
N ILE A 116 11.19 15.32 -14.71
CA ILE A 116 10.53 16.35 -15.53
C ILE A 116 10.02 17.50 -14.65
N ARG A 117 9.48 17.18 -13.46
CA ARG A 117 9.01 18.18 -12.50
C ARG A 117 10.16 19.00 -11.95
N LEU A 118 11.28 18.36 -11.64
CA LEU A 118 12.48 19.01 -11.15
C LEU A 118 13.11 19.91 -12.22
N ASP A 119 13.18 19.47 -13.47
CA ASP A 119 13.63 20.29 -14.60
C ASP A 119 12.72 21.52 -14.79
N ARG A 120 11.40 21.35 -14.64
CA ARG A 120 10.44 22.46 -14.67
C ARG A 120 10.67 23.44 -13.52
N LEU A 121 10.96 22.95 -12.31
CA LEU A 121 11.23 23.80 -11.15
C LEU A 121 12.54 24.58 -11.32
N GLU A 122 13.59 23.93 -11.81
CA GLU A 122 14.89 24.57 -12.07
C GLU A 122 14.81 25.59 -13.20
N THR A 123 14.02 25.34 -14.25
CA THR A 123 13.79 26.35 -15.30
C THR A 123 12.99 27.54 -14.78
N LEU A 124 11.98 27.33 -13.93
CA LEU A 124 11.26 28.43 -13.26
C LEU A 124 12.20 29.24 -12.36
N LEU A 125 13.07 28.58 -11.62
CA LEU A 125 14.09 29.19 -10.77
C LEU A 125 15.06 30.07 -11.59
N ASN A 126 15.62 29.50 -12.66
CA ASN A 126 16.59 30.19 -13.52
C ASN A 126 15.96 31.33 -14.32
N SER A 127 14.67 31.22 -14.69
CA SER A 127 13.98 32.26 -15.46
C SER A 127 13.89 33.61 -14.74
N LYS A 128 13.81 33.60 -13.41
CA LYS A 128 13.73 34.82 -12.58
C LYS A 128 15.12 35.25 -12.05
N GLY A 129 16.07 34.34 -11.95
CA GLY A 129 17.48 34.66 -11.65
C GLY A 129 18.19 35.41 -12.79
N SER A 130 17.75 35.22 -14.04
CA SER A 130 18.38 35.83 -15.24
C SER A 130 17.57 36.98 -15.87
N GLY A 131 16.38 37.31 -15.38
CA GLY A 131 15.43 38.21 -16.04
C GLY A 131 15.05 39.44 -15.22
N SER A 132 15.70 40.57 -15.52
CA SER A 132 15.23 41.95 -15.34
C SER A 132 15.03 42.46 -13.91
N ALA A 133 16.11 42.96 -13.31
CA ALA A 133 16.09 44.01 -12.28
C ALA A 133 15.92 45.43 -12.88
N ALA A 134 15.26 45.54 -14.03
CA ALA A 134 14.92 46.80 -14.67
C ALA A 134 13.41 46.83 -14.91
N TYR A 135 12.78 47.88 -14.40
CA TYR A 135 11.36 48.21 -14.49
C TYR A 135 10.44 47.50 -13.49
N SER A 136 9.89 48.31 -12.58
CA SER A 136 8.68 48.12 -11.75
C SER A 136 8.92 47.84 -10.26
N THR A 137 8.50 48.79 -9.42
CA THR A 137 8.51 48.77 -7.94
C THR A 137 7.50 47.76 -7.33
N ASP A 138 6.80 46.98 -8.15
CA ASP A 138 5.76 46.01 -7.72
C ASP A 138 6.27 44.55 -7.62
N CYS A 139 7.59 44.33 -7.71
CA CYS A 139 8.17 43.00 -7.91
C CYS A 139 8.18 42.04 -6.68
N SER A 140 8.00 42.53 -5.44
CA SER A 140 7.98 41.63 -4.26
C SER A 140 6.76 40.69 -4.30
N GLY A 141 5.60 41.17 -4.78
CA GLY A 141 4.40 40.34 -4.95
C GLY A 141 4.61 39.17 -5.93
N ALA A 142 5.28 39.43 -7.05
CA ALA A 142 5.54 38.43 -8.10
C ALA A 142 6.57 37.37 -7.69
N THR A 143 7.54 37.71 -6.83
CA THR A 143 8.46 36.73 -6.24
C THR A 143 7.77 35.86 -5.20
N ASN A 144 6.87 36.44 -4.41
CA ASN A 144 6.08 35.69 -3.42
C ASN A 144 5.06 34.76 -4.11
N ASP A 145 4.48 35.19 -5.24
CA ASP A 145 3.67 34.34 -6.14
C ASP A 145 4.42 33.14 -6.67
N LEU A 146 5.69 33.33 -7.02
CA LEU A 146 6.53 32.26 -7.50
C LEU A 146 6.89 31.29 -6.37
N VAL A 147 7.25 31.80 -5.18
CA VAL A 147 7.57 30.98 -4.01
C VAL A 147 6.38 30.12 -3.60
N ASP A 148 5.16 30.64 -3.60
CA ASP A 148 3.97 29.84 -3.30
C ASP A 148 3.73 28.73 -4.32
N ARG A 149 3.85 29.05 -5.61
CA ARG A 149 3.68 28.06 -6.68
C ARG A 149 4.74 26.96 -6.58
N ILE A 150 5.99 27.34 -6.35
CA ILE A 150 7.09 26.40 -6.16
C ILE A 150 6.87 25.58 -4.88
N ALA A 151 6.42 26.19 -3.78
CA ALA A 151 6.11 25.50 -2.54
C ALA A 151 5.07 24.38 -2.72
N THR A 152 3.99 24.64 -3.46
CA THR A 152 2.99 23.61 -3.74
C THR A 152 3.53 22.47 -4.62
N GLU A 153 4.34 22.78 -5.62
CA GLU A 153 4.97 21.77 -6.49
C GLU A 153 6.08 21.01 -5.76
N VAL A 154 6.80 21.63 -4.82
CA VAL A 154 7.78 20.97 -3.93
C VAL A 154 7.07 20.01 -2.98
N ASN A 155 5.90 20.36 -2.45
CA ASN A 155 5.12 19.43 -1.64
C ASN A 155 4.70 18.19 -2.46
N HIS A 156 4.26 18.39 -3.70
CA HIS A 156 3.96 17.29 -4.62
C HIS A 156 5.21 16.47 -4.97
N LEU A 157 6.35 17.12 -5.18
CA LEU A 157 7.64 16.48 -5.44
C LEU A 157 8.08 15.63 -4.24
N ASN A 158 7.99 16.16 -3.03
CA ASN A 158 8.30 15.45 -1.79
C ASN A 158 7.41 14.21 -1.63
N PHE A 159 6.13 14.30 -1.97
CA PHE A 159 5.23 13.14 -1.99
C PHE A 159 5.65 12.07 -3.02
N LEU A 160 6.05 12.48 -4.23
CA LEU A 160 6.55 11.54 -5.25
C LEU A 160 7.89 10.92 -4.84
N VAL A 161 8.75 11.68 -4.18
CA VAL A 161 10.05 11.24 -3.64
C VAL A 161 9.86 10.22 -2.51
N ALA A 162 8.94 10.48 -1.57
CA ALA A 162 8.62 9.56 -0.48
C ALA A 162 8.12 8.21 -1.00
N GLN A 163 7.33 8.19 -2.08
CA GLN A 163 6.88 6.95 -2.72
C GLN A 163 7.99 6.17 -3.44
N CYS A 164 9.14 6.79 -3.67
CA CYS A 164 10.29 6.19 -4.37
C CYS A 164 11.46 5.90 -3.42
N GLU A 165 11.24 5.94 -2.09
CA GLU A 165 12.25 5.61 -1.09
C GLU A 165 12.76 4.18 -1.28
N GLY A 166 14.07 4.06 -1.53
CA GLY A 166 14.75 2.78 -1.80
C GLY A 166 15.37 2.67 -3.20
N ALA A 167 15.04 3.57 -4.14
CA ALA A 167 15.70 3.60 -5.44
C ALA A 167 17.08 4.29 -5.36
N SER A 168 18.13 3.64 -5.88
CA SER A 168 19.48 4.24 -5.96
C SER A 168 19.52 5.53 -6.80
N LEU A 169 18.65 5.60 -7.82
CA LEU A 169 18.47 6.80 -8.66
C LEU A 169 17.97 8.02 -7.88
N LEU A 170 17.28 7.82 -6.74
CA LEU A 170 16.84 8.93 -5.91
C LEU A 170 18.03 9.74 -5.36
N ASN A 171 19.17 9.08 -5.11
CA ASN A 171 20.37 9.76 -4.64
C ASN A 171 20.92 10.79 -5.63
N LEU A 172 20.65 10.63 -6.94
CA LEU A 172 21.02 11.62 -7.94
C LEU A 172 20.11 12.86 -7.87
N PHE A 173 18.84 12.67 -7.51
CA PHE A 173 17.86 13.76 -7.43
C PHE A 173 17.88 14.48 -6.08
N LYS A 174 18.31 13.83 -4.99
CA LYS A 174 18.43 14.44 -3.66
C LYS A 174 19.08 15.83 -3.64
N PRO A 175 20.30 16.05 -4.18
CA PRO A 175 20.92 17.38 -4.13
C PRO A 175 20.15 18.43 -4.93
N ARG A 176 19.48 18.02 -6.01
CA ARG A 176 18.64 18.91 -6.82
C ARG A 176 17.34 19.28 -6.10
N VAL A 177 16.70 18.30 -5.45
CA VAL A 177 15.52 18.53 -4.59
C VAL A 177 15.89 19.49 -3.45
N GLU A 178 17.03 19.26 -2.80
CA GLU A 178 17.54 20.09 -1.70
C GLU A 178 17.86 21.53 -2.14
N ALA A 179 18.37 21.71 -3.37
CA ALA A 179 18.55 23.03 -3.97
C ALA A 179 17.22 23.77 -4.20
N VAL A 180 16.16 23.07 -4.60
CA VAL A 180 14.82 23.68 -4.76
C VAL A 180 14.18 23.96 -3.41
N CYS A 181 14.31 23.05 -2.42
CA CYS A 181 13.83 23.26 -1.06
C CYS A 181 14.49 24.47 -0.40
N SER A 182 15.83 24.57 -0.47
CA SER A 182 16.56 25.72 0.08
C SER A 182 16.18 27.04 -0.58
N PHE A 183 15.86 27.04 -1.89
CA PHE A 183 15.32 28.24 -2.54
C PHE A 183 13.96 28.67 -1.96
N VAL A 184 13.06 27.72 -1.74
CA VAL A 184 11.76 28.00 -1.10
C VAL A 184 11.96 28.52 0.32
N GLU A 185 12.83 27.89 1.11
CA GLU A 185 13.16 28.32 2.46
C GLU A 185 13.67 29.77 2.49
N VAL A 186 14.69 30.10 1.68
CA VAL A 186 15.23 31.46 1.59
C VAL A 186 14.17 32.46 1.07
N GLY A 187 13.31 32.03 0.15
CA GLY A 187 12.19 32.83 -0.35
C GLY A 187 11.16 33.15 0.74
N LEU A 188 10.78 32.16 1.53
CA LEU A 188 9.85 32.31 2.64
C LEU A 188 10.45 33.12 3.79
N GLU A 189 11.73 32.94 4.10
CA GLU A 189 12.47 33.72 5.10
C GLU A 189 12.49 35.21 4.76
N ARG A 190 12.80 35.51 3.50
CA ARG A 190 12.79 36.87 2.97
C ARG A 190 11.38 37.45 2.99
N GLY A 191 10.38 36.71 2.54
CA GLY A 191 8.98 37.14 2.59
C GLY A 191 8.54 37.43 4.02
N LEU A 192 8.85 36.55 4.98
CA LEU A 192 8.52 36.77 6.39
C LEU A 192 9.19 38.03 6.95
N ARG A 193 10.47 38.26 6.63
CA ARG A 193 11.20 39.47 7.04
C ARG A 193 10.60 40.74 6.44
N GLU A 194 10.31 40.74 5.14
CA GLU A 194 9.68 41.86 4.43
C GLU A 194 8.28 42.14 5.00
N GLY A 195 7.49 41.09 5.28
CA GLY A 195 6.16 41.22 5.89
C GLY A 195 6.19 41.80 7.30
N ILE A 196 7.19 41.44 8.12
CA ILE A 196 7.38 42.01 9.46
C ILE A 196 7.86 43.46 9.39
N GLN A 197 8.77 43.79 8.48
CA GLN A 197 9.30 45.15 8.35
C GLN A 197 8.29 46.14 7.73
N GLY A 198 7.50 45.69 6.76
CA GLY A 198 6.46 46.47 6.09
C GLY A 198 5.10 46.47 6.79
N ALA A 199 4.91 45.63 7.81
CA ALA A 199 3.61 45.35 8.44
C ALA A 199 2.51 44.92 7.44
N ASP A 200 2.91 44.27 6.34
CA ASP A 200 2.02 43.83 5.27
C ASP A 200 1.29 42.54 5.66
N LYS A 201 0.06 42.69 6.16
CA LYS A 201 -0.78 41.57 6.60
C LYS A 201 -0.98 40.49 5.53
N GLN A 202 -1.19 40.90 4.28
CA GLN A 202 -1.44 39.98 3.16
C GLN A 202 -0.22 39.12 2.82
N LEU A 203 0.97 39.71 2.88
CA LEU A 203 2.23 39.00 2.65
C LEU A 203 2.48 38.00 3.79
N LEU A 204 2.24 38.40 5.04
CA LEU A 204 2.35 37.52 6.20
C LEU A 204 1.35 36.36 6.18
N ILE A 205 0.08 36.60 5.86
CA ILE A 205 -0.94 35.52 5.73
C ILE A 205 -0.47 34.50 4.70
N ARG A 206 0.00 34.98 3.56
CA ARG A 206 0.45 34.16 2.45
C ARG A 206 1.67 33.31 2.83
N THR A 207 2.72 33.91 3.38
CA THR A 207 3.94 33.19 3.78
C THR A 207 3.67 32.20 4.90
N LEU A 208 2.82 32.54 5.87
CA LEU A 208 2.44 31.62 6.95
C LEU A 208 1.55 30.46 6.45
N ARG A 209 0.66 30.71 5.49
CA ARG A 209 -0.09 29.64 4.81
C ARG A 209 0.84 28.70 4.05
N THR A 210 1.86 29.23 3.37
CA THR A 210 2.81 28.37 2.67
C THR A 210 3.67 27.58 3.65
N TYR A 211 4.21 28.18 4.71
CA TYR A 211 4.87 27.44 5.79
C TYR A 211 3.99 26.31 6.37
N ALA A 212 2.69 26.57 6.55
CA ALA A 212 1.74 25.55 7.02
C ALA A 212 1.54 24.44 5.98
N SER A 213 1.47 24.79 4.69
CA SER A 213 1.32 23.82 3.59
C SER A 213 2.55 22.93 3.38
N LEU A 214 3.75 23.45 3.68
CA LEU A 214 5.00 22.70 3.66
C LEU A 214 5.23 21.88 4.94
N GLY A 215 4.42 22.09 5.99
CA GLY A 215 4.59 21.45 7.29
C GLY A 215 5.80 21.95 8.09
N THR A 216 6.38 23.09 7.72
CA THR A 216 7.61 23.65 8.32
C THR A 216 7.31 24.78 9.31
N ILE A 217 6.38 24.52 10.24
CA ILE A 217 5.94 25.48 11.27
C ILE A 217 7.10 25.85 12.21
N ASP A 218 7.96 24.88 12.54
CA ASP A 218 9.12 25.10 13.42
C ASP A 218 10.16 26.02 12.78
N HIS A 219 10.36 25.92 11.46
CA HIS A 219 11.23 26.84 10.72
C HIS A 219 10.70 28.27 10.78
N ALA A 220 9.39 28.48 10.64
CA ALA A 220 8.79 29.80 10.80
C ALA A 220 9.02 30.36 12.23
N HIS A 221 8.84 29.54 13.27
CA HIS A 221 9.14 29.94 14.66
C HIS A 221 10.61 30.32 14.85
N GLN A 222 11.55 29.51 14.32
CA GLN A 222 12.98 29.76 14.41
C GLN A 222 13.42 31.04 13.67
N GLN A 223 12.76 31.37 12.57
CA GLN A 223 13.02 32.59 11.82
C GLN A 223 12.54 33.83 12.58
N VAL A 224 11.33 33.79 13.14
CA VAL A 224 10.85 34.86 14.05
C VAL A 224 11.77 34.99 15.25
N ARG A 225 12.24 33.87 15.82
CA ARG A 225 13.20 33.84 16.94
C ARG A 225 14.50 34.57 16.61
N THR A 226 15.05 34.36 15.41
CA THR A 226 16.28 35.01 14.96
C THR A 226 16.09 36.51 14.73
N ILE A 227 14.95 36.91 14.18
CA ILE A 227 14.59 38.33 14.00
C ILE A 227 14.41 39.00 15.37
N VAL A 228 13.67 38.39 16.28
CA VAL A 228 13.46 38.92 17.63
C VAL A 228 14.79 39.01 18.38
N ARG A 229 15.66 37.99 18.28
CA ARG A 229 17.00 38.02 18.85
C ARG A 229 17.79 39.23 18.35
N SER A 230 17.92 39.46 17.04
CA SER A 230 18.71 40.59 16.55
C SER A 230 18.21 41.95 17.09
N HIS A 231 16.89 42.12 17.19
CA HIS A 231 16.30 43.35 17.72
C HIS A 231 16.39 43.45 19.25
N LEU A 232 16.34 42.33 19.98
CA LEU A 232 16.55 42.29 21.42
C LEU A 232 18.03 42.45 21.78
N GLU A 233 18.97 42.02 20.94
CA GLU A 233 20.40 42.22 21.19
C GLU A 233 20.81 43.69 21.11
N GLU A 234 20.14 44.47 20.26
CA GLU A 234 20.32 45.92 20.18
C GLU A 234 19.71 46.65 21.39
N VAL A 235 18.59 46.15 21.93
CA VAL A 235 17.83 46.79 23.01
C VAL A 235 18.26 46.34 24.42
N ILE A 236 18.61 45.06 24.57
CA ILE A 236 19.08 44.41 25.80
C ILE A 236 20.60 44.26 25.70
N SER A 237 21.30 45.37 25.88
CA SER A 237 22.76 45.42 25.99
C SER A 237 23.16 46.24 27.22
N ASP A 238 24.31 45.91 27.82
CA ASP A 238 24.89 46.69 28.93
C ASP A 238 25.11 48.17 28.57
N HIS A 239 25.23 48.46 27.28
CA HIS A 239 25.30 49.82 26.76
C HIS A 239 23.95 50.55 26.88
N ALA A 240 22.83 49.89 26.56
CA ALA A 240 21.49 50.46 26.73
C ALA A 240 21.15 50.70 28.21
N LEU A 241 21.59 49.80 29.11
CA LEU A 241 21.42 49.94 30.57
C LEU A 241 22.10 51.20 31.12
N LYS A 242 23.31 51.51 30.62
CA LYS A 242 24.10 52.66 31.07
C LYS A 242 23.70 53.98 30.41
N SER A 243 22.98 53.92 29.28
CA SER A 243 22.63 55.09 28.48
C SER A 243 21.28 55.71 28.87
N ASP A 244 20.36 54.92 29.44
CA ASP A 244 19.01 55.38 29.76
C ASP A 244 18.88 55.90 31.20
N PRO A 245 18.34 57.11 31.42
CA PRO A 245 18.12 57.69 32.75
C PRO A 245 16.98 57.03 33.54
N ARG A 246 16.31 56.00 32.99
CA ARG A 246 15.22 55.23 33.61
C ARG A 246 15.63 53.78 33.94
N GLY A 247 16.93 53.50 33.91
CA GLY A 247 17.50 52.21 34.29
C GLY A 247 16.80 51.01 33.63
N LEU A 248 16.48 50.02 34.46
CA LEU A 248 15.86 48.76 34.05
C LEU A 248 14.45 48.95 33.46
N HIS A 249 13.69 49.91 33.98
CA HIS A 249 12.30 50.16 33.56
C HIS A 249 12.22 50.67 32.12
N GLY A 250 13.09 51.61 31.75
CA GLY A 250 13.16 52.13 30.38
C GLY A 250 13.56 51.07 29.36
N MET A 251 14.42 50.12 29.76
CA MET A 251 14.79 49.00 28.93
C MET A 251 13.67 47.98 28.74
N PHE A 252 12.93 47.65 29.79
CA PHE A 252 11.74 46.80 29.63
C PHE A 252 10.66 47.48 28.79
N GLU A 253 10.47 48.80 28.92
CA GLU A 253 9.52 49.55 28.09
C GLU A 253 9.94 49.56 26.61
N LYS A 254 11.23 49.76 26.32
CA LYS A 254 11.78 49.68 24.96
C LYS A 254 11.74 48.26 24.39
N ALA A 255 12.05 47.24 25.18
CA ALA A 255 11.96 45.84 24.77
C ALA A 255 10.50 45.43 24.50
N LEU A 256 9.55 45.88 25.34
CA LEU A 256 8.13 45.68 25.09
C LEU A 256 7.65 46.42 23.84
N ALA A 257 8.18 47.61 23.56
CA ALA A 257 7.84 48.35 22.35
C ALA A 257 8.37 47.68 21.08
N THR A 258 9.59 47.12 21.09
CA THR A 258 10.13 46.38 19.95
C THR A 258 9.43 45.04 19.75
N VAL A 259 9.12 44.33 20.83
CA VAL A 259 8.31 43.10 20.79
C VAL A 259 6.91 43.40 20.24
N LYS A 260 6.25 44.47 20.70
CA LYS A 260 4.95 44.90 20.14
C LYS A 260 5.05 45.21 18.65
N LYS A 261 6.06 45.95 18.21
CA LYS A 261 6.26 46.27 16.79
C LYS A 261 6.40 45.03 15.90
N VAL A 262 7.08 43.98 16.38
CA VAL A 262 7.27 42.73 15.64
C VAL A 262 6.06 41.79 15.76
N CYS A 263 5.43 41.75 16.93
CA CYS A 263 4.34 40.82 17.23
C CYS A 263 2.98 41.33 16.78
N ASP A 264 2.68 42.62 16.82
CA ASP A 264 1.38 43.18 16.40
C ASP A 264 0.95 42.74 14.99
N PRO A 265 1.81 42.79 13.94
CA PRO A 265 1.42 42.30 12.62
C PRO A 265 1.30 40.76 12.57
N LEU A 266 2.08 40.01 13.36
CA LEU A 266 2.01 38.54 13.42
C LEU A 266 0.78 38.06 14.18
N LEU A 267 0.44 38.70 15.29
CA LEU A 267 -0.73 38.42 16.13
C LEU A 267 -2.03 38.83 15.43
N ALA A 268 -2.01 39.92 14.65
CA ALA A 268 -3.14 40.29 13.82
C ALA A 268 -3.47 39.21 12.76
N VAL A 269 -2.48 38.40 12.37
CA VAL A 269 -2.61 37.34 11.35
C VAL A 269 -2.87 35.96 11.99
N SER A 270 -2.33 35.69 13.18
CA SER A 270 -2.50 34.38 13.86
C SER A 270 -3.70 34.31 14.81
N LEU A 271 -4.14 35.44 15.38
CA LEU A 271 -5.26 35.53 16.36
C LEU A 271 -6.45 36.36 15.85
N GLY A 272 -6.45 36.77 14.58
CA GLY A 272 -7.60 37.44 13.99
C GLY A 272 -8.87 36.58 14.04
N ASN A 273 -10.05 37.19 13.90
CA ASN A 273 -11.31 36.48 13.68
C ASN A 273 -11.72 36.65 12.21
N GLY A 274 -11.50 35.62 11.37
CA GLY A 274 -11.88 35.64 9.95
C GLY A 274 -11.35 34.47 9.12
N HIS A 275 -11.70 34.45 7.82
CA HIS A 275 -11.26 33.44 6.83
C HIS A 275 -9.76 33.55 6.46
N ASP A 276 -9.10 34.59 6.96
CA ASP A 276 -7.70 34.95 6.69
C ASP A 276 -6.71 34.57 7.81
N VAL A 277 -7.18 33.83 8.81
CA VAL A 277 -6.37 33.40 9.94
C VAL A 277 -5.63 32.12 9.57
N VAL A 278 -4.34 32.05 9.93
CA VAL A 278 -3.56 30.81 9.82
C VAL A 278 -3.47 30.18 11.21
N PRO A 279 -4.35 29.21 11.54
CA PRO A 279 -4.36 28.59 12.85
C PRO A 279 -3.11 27.70 13.04
N GLY A 280 -2.57 27.69 14.26
CA GLY A 280 -1.50 26.77 14.65
C GLY A 280 -0.14 27.41 14.98
N TYR A 281 -0.01 28.74 14.88
CA TYR A 281 1.23 29.43 15.25
C TYR A 281 1.14 30.07 16.63
N SER A 282 2.00 29.61 17.54
CA SER A 282 2.17 30.18 18.89
C SER A 282 3.45 31.02 18.95
N PHE A 283 3.53 32.10 18.17
CA PHE A 283 4.74 32.95 18.11
C PHE A 283 5.13 33.54 19.49
N LEU A 284 4.16 33.93 20.32
CA LEU A 284 4.47 34.50 21.64
C LEU A 284 5.12 33.48 22.58
N GLU A 285 4.61 32.25 22.60
CA GLU A 285 5.06 31.19 23.51
C GLU A 285 6.31 30.49 23.00
N CYS A 286 6.37 30.19 21.69
CA CYS A 286 7.42 29.36 21.12
C CYS A 286 8.64 30.13 20.61
N SER A 287 8.52 31.43 20.26
CA SER A 287 9.64 32.20 19.72
C SER A 287 10.02 33.44 20.54
N VAL A 288 9.04 34.21 21.02
CA VAL A 288 9.31 35.50 21.70
C VAL A 288 9.71 35.30 23.15
N TRP A 289 8.92 34.57 23.94
CA TRP A 289 9.18 34.37 25.37
C TRP A 289 10.50 33.67 25.68
N PRO A 290 10.87 32.56 24.99
CA PRO A 290 12.14 31.88 25.25
C PRO A 290 13.36 32.77 24.97
N GLU A 291 13.28 33.66 23.99
CA GLU A 291 14.38 34.58 23.68
C GLU A 291 14.49 35.75 24.66
N ILE A 292 13.36 36.26 25.15
CA ILE A 292 13.39 37.27 26.23
C ILE A 292 14.03 36.68 27.47
N VAL A 293 13.64 35.46 27.86
CA VAL A 293 14.23 34.76 29.02
C VAL A 293 15.72 34.50 28.80
N LEU A 294 16.13 33.99 27.64
CA LEU A 294 17.55 33.76 27.34
C LEU A 294 18.38 35.05 27.28
N ALA A 295 17.84 36.12 26.69
CA ALA A 295 18.52 37.41 26.62
C ALA A 295 18.71 38.03 28.01
N LEU A 296 17.73 37.85 28.91
CA LEU A 296 17.85 38.25 30.31
C LEU A 296 18.89 37.39 31.05
N GLU A 297 18.77 36.06 31.00
CA GLU A 297 19.69 35.16 31.71
C GLU A 297 21.17 35.35 31.31
N THR A 298 21.42 35.58 30.01
CA THR A 298 22.80 35.70 29.49
C THR A 298 23.39 37.09 29.65
N ARG A 299 22.59 38.15 29.49
CA ARG A 299 23.09 39.53 29.41
C ARG A 299 22.77 40.39 30.64
N THR A 300 21.82 39.98 31.49
CA THR A 300 21.53 40.67 32.76
C THR A 300 22.04 39.89 33.99
N SER A 301 23.01 39.00 33.82
CA SER A 301 23.70 38.29 34.91
C SER A 301 24.29 39.25 35.97
N HIS A 302 24.63 40.47 35.57
CA HIS A 302 25.08 41.54 36.47
C HIS A 302 23.99 42.10 37.39
N ILE A 303 22.73 42.07 36.95
CA ILE A 303 21.55 42.57 37.70
C ILE A 303 21.06 41.49 38.69
N PHE A 304 21.26 40.22 38.35
CA PHE A 304 20.96 39.07 39.21
C PHE A 304 22.14 38.64 40.10
N ASN A 305 23.24 39.41 40.13
CA ASN A 305 24.38 39.11 40.98
C ASN A 305 24.04 39.45 42.45
N PRO A 306 24.06 38.48 43.39
CA PRO A 306 23.69 38.70 44.78
C PRO A 306 24.60 39.70 45.53
N GLY A 307 25.72 40.11 44.93
CA GLY A 307 26.66 41.08 45.49
C GLY A 307 26.25 42.57 45.39
N ASN A 308 25.21 42.95 44.63
CA ASN A 308 24.83 44.37 44.50
C ASN A 308 23.30 44.57 44.30
N PRO A 309 22.50 44.52 45.38
CA PRO A 309 21.03 44.57 45.30
C PRO A 309 20.46 45.91 44.79
N SER A 310 21.24 47.00 44.83
CA SER A 310 20.82 48.31 44.32
C SER A 310 20.66 48.36 42.78
N ALA A 311 21.39 47.51 42.04
CA ALA A 311 21.34 47.49 40.58
C ALA A 311 20.02 46.91 40.01
N PHE A 312 19.25 46.17 40.82
CA PHE A 312 17.92 45.65 40.45
C PHE A 312 16.78 46.60 40.87
N HIS A 313 17.03 47.49 41.85
CA HIS A 313 16.02 48.38 42.43
C HIS A 313 16.01 49.80 41.85
N GLU A 314 17.01 50.18 41.03
CA GLU A 314 17.05 51.42 40.21
C GLU A 314 16.51 51.20 38.79
#